data_AF-A0A3E1RHF4-F1
#
_entry.id   AF-A0A3E1RHF4-F1
#
_cell.length_a   1.000
_cell.length_b   1.000
_cell.length_c   1.000
_cell.angle_alpha   90.00
_cell.angle_beta   90.00
_cell.angle_gamma   90.00
#
_symmetry.space_group_name_H-M   'P 1'
#
loop_
_entity.id
_entity.type
_entity.pdbx_description
1 polymer ?
#
loop_
_entity_poly.entity_id
_entity_poly.type
_entity_poly.pdbx_seq_one_letter_code
_entity_poly.pdbx_strand_id
1 'polypeptide(L)'
;MHKDEDIITAAGLNLQQVLQMAGSASQQVVKSSFWKLGLSTCYACIDSDSFFIRPFGREDFLTPDGTPYTMLDEGHDLLEDAIRHGRPRIVDAFEKEAALVQTLFARQGKPYSFGPFPLVWHRDVWQSLEVNYLQPRSMTFADAITMAPIESRWYGEALLRYGAIPLVPTQALFKVYHYAWQCDQDRKRGVGTQDLARLYCGVIHQSAWERELDWPREGGNWLSRLGRRIRRKLGRI
;
A
#
# COMPACT_ATOMS: atom_id res chain seq x y z
N MET A 1 -17.41 -16.63 -4.48
CA MET A 1 -16.31 -15.67 -4.67
C MET A 1 -16.82 -14.64 -5.69
N HIS A 2 -16.91 -13.37 -5.30
CA HIS A 2 -17.31 -12.30 -6.22
C HIS A 2 -16.15 -11.97 -7.15
N LYS A 3 -16.44 -11.68 -8.41
CA LYS A 3 -15.45 -11.18 -9.36
C LYS A 3 -15.40 -9.65 -9.30
N ASP A 4 -14.36 -9.07 -9.87
CA ASP A 4 -14.18 -7.61 -9.92
C ASP A 4 -15.37 -6.92 -10.61
N GLU A 5 -15.95 -7.56 -11.65
CA GLU A 5 -17.11 -7.03 -12.36
C GLU A 5 -18.37 -6.95 -11.48
N ASP A 6 -18.53 -7.89 -10.54
CA ASP A 6 -19.65 -7.87 -9.58
C ASP A 6 -19.52 -6.65 -8.66
N ILE A 7 -18.31 -6.34 -8.20
CA ILE A 7 -18.02 -5.21 -7.32
C ILE A 7 -18.25 -3.88 -8.05
N ILE A 8 -17.74 -3.76 -9.27
CA ILE A 8 -17.89 -2.56 -10.10
C ILE A 8 -19.37 -2.29 -10.39
N THR A 9 -20.13 -3.34 -10.72
CA THR A 9 -21.57 -3.24 -10.98
C THR A 9 -22.35 -2.85 -9.73
N ALA A 10 -22.07 -3.46 -8.57
CA ALA A 10 -22.70 -3.11 -7.30
C ALA A 10 -22.42 -1.66 -6.88
N ALA A 11 -21.28 -1.11 -7.28
CA ALA A 11 -20.92 0.29 -7.05
C ALA A 11 -21.57 1.27 -8.04
N GLY A 12 -22.35 0.79 -9.03
CA GLY A 12 -22.96 1.63 -10.06
C GLY A 12 -21.94 2.28 -11.00
N LEU A 13 -20.73 1.71 -11.10
CA LEU A 13 -19.65 2.25 -11.92
C LEU A 13 -19.76 1.74 -13.36
N ASN A 14 -19.26 2.53 -14.31
CA ASN A 14 -19.17 2.10 -15.70
C ASN A 14 -18.07 1.02 -15.86
N LEU A 15 -18.50 -0.22 -16.09
CA LEU A 15 -17.59 -1.36 -16.21
C LEU A 15 -16.55 -1.17 -17.34
N GLN A 16 -16.97 -0.67 -18.51
CA GLN A 16 -16.03 -0.46 -19.62
C GLN A 16 -14.98 0.60 -19.28
N GLN A 17 -15.38 1.68 -18.61
CA GLN A 17 -14.45 2.71 -18.15
C GLN A 17 -13.39 2.11 -17.21
N VAL A 18 -13.81 1.33 -16.22
CA VAL A 18 -12.88 0.74 -15.22
C VAL A 18 -11.95 -0.28 -15.87
N LEU A 19 -12.44 -1.11 -16.80
CA LEU A 19 -11.63 -2.10 -17.52
C LEU A 19 -10.59 -1.49 -18.47
N GLN A 20 -10.79 -0.24 -18.91
CA GLN A 20 -9.82 0.49 -19.75
C GLN A 20 -8.73 1.21 -18.93
N MET A 21 -8.88 1.30 -17.62
CA MET A 21 -7.84 1.86 -16.74
C MET A 21 -6.61 0.96 -16.69
N ALA A 22 -5.46 1.53 -16.33
CA ALA A 22 -4.29 0.72 -15.99
C ALA A 22 -4.65 -0.27 -14.87
N GLY A 23 -4.15 -1.51 -14.94
CA GLY A 23 -4.54 -2.58 -14.00
C GLY A 23 -4.34 -2.22 -12.52
N SER A 24 -3.30 -1.44 -12.20
CA SER A 24 -3.08 -0.94 -10.84
C SER A 24 -4.14 0.06 -10.39
N ALA A 25 -4.67 0.87 -11.30
CA ALA A 25 -5.71 1.85 -10.99
C ALA A 25 -7.10 1.19 -10.94
N SER A 26 -7.40 0.26 -11.85
CA SER A 26 -8.66 -0.52 -11.80
C SER A 26 -8.75 -1.33 -10.51
N GLN A 27 -7.64 -1.94 -10.06
CA GLN A 27 -7.60 -2.66 -8.78
C GLN A 27 -7.92 -1.76 -7.59
N GLN A 28 -7.43 -0.52 -7.59
CA GLN A 28 -7.74 0.46 -6.54
C GLN A 28 -9.22 0.83 -6.52
N VAL A 29 -9.84 0.96 -7.70
CA VAL A 29 -11.29 1.21 -7.82
C VAL A 29 -12.09 0.03 -7.29
N VAL A 30 -11.72 -1.21 -7.62
CA VAL A 30 -12.36 -2.43 -7.10
C VAL A 30 -12.26 -2.46 -5.57
N LYS A 31 -11.05 -2.24 -5.05
CA LYS A 31 -10.73 -2.16 -3.63
C LYS A 31 -11.61 -1.14 -2.90
N SER A 32 -11.62 0.12 -3.35
CA SER A 32 -12.41 1.19 -2.74
C SER A 32 -13.93 1.01 -2.89
N SER A 33 -14.37 0.10 -3.77
CA SER A 33 -15.79 -0.14 -4.08
C SER A 33 -16.35 -1.41 -3.42
N PHE A 34 -15.52 -2.30 -2.88
CA PHE A 34 -15.94 -3.60 -2.33
C PHE A 34 -17.08 -3.50 -1.29
N TRP A 35 -17.06 -2.45 -0.47
CA TRP A 35 -18.07 -2.22 0.57
C TRP A 35 -19.50 -2.13 0.02
N LYS A 36 -19.68 -1.79 -1.26
CA LYS A 36 -20.98 -1.70 -1.95
C LYS A 36 -21.71 -3.03 -2.05
N LEU A 37 -20.99 -4.16 -1.93
CA LEU A 37 -21.62 -5.48 -1.86
C LEU A 37 -22.42 -5.70 -0.57
N GLY A 38 -22.23 -4.86 0.46
CA GLY A 38 -22.99 -4.96 1.71
C GLY A 38 -22.63 -6.17 2.59
N LEU A 39 -21.58 -6.93 2.27
CA LEU A 39 -21.24 -8.21 2.90
C LEU A 39 -20.71 -8.09 4.33
N SER A 40 -19.98 -7.02 4.64
CA SER A 40 -19.42 -6.78 5.99
C SER A 40 -19.32 -5.29 6.27
N THR A 41 -19.38 -4.92 7.55
CA THR A 41 -19.12 -3.55 7.99
C THR A 41 -17.61 -3.27 8.01
N CYS A 42 -16.81 -4.27 8.40
CA CYS A 42 -15.36 -4.17 8.52
C CYS A 42 -14.69 -5.36 7.82
N TYR A 43 -13.63 -5.12 7.04
CA TYR A 43 -12.97 -6.16 6.26
C TYR A 43 -11.48 -5.85 6.05
N ALA A 44 -10.64 -6.88 6.12
CA ALA A 44 -9.23 -6.77 5.79
C ALA A 44 -9.04 -6.92 4.27
N CYS A 45 -8.46 -5.91 3.62
CA CYS A 45 -8.02 -5.98 2.25
C CYS A 45 -6.58 -6.49 2.21
N ILE A 46 -6.41 -7.73 1.73
CA ILE A 46 -5.14 -8.44 1.72
C ILE A 46 -4.75 -8.73 0.27
N ASP A 47 -3.52 -8.38 -0.09
CA ASP A 47 -2.97 -8.67 -1.41
C ASP A 47 -2.65 -10.16 -1.55
N SER A 48 -2.79 -10.70 -2.77
CA SER A 48 -2.61 -12.13 -3.04
C SER A 48 -1.20 -12.66 -2.82
N ASP A 49 -0.19 -11.78 -2.74
CA ASP A 49 1.21 -12.09 -2.44
C ASP A 49 1.57 -11.91 -0.95
N SER A 50 0.55 -11.86 -0.09
CA SER A 50 0.69 -11.82 1.37
C SER A 50 0.74 -13.23 1.98
N PHE A 51 1.63 -13.43 2.95
CA PHE A 51 1.79 -14.69 3.69
C PHE A 51 1.71 -14.44 5.19
N PHE A 52 0.83 -15.17 5.88
CA PHE A 52 0.80 -15.13 7.35
C PHE A 52 2.00 -15.88 7.94
N ILE A 53 2.60 -15.30 8.98
CA ILE A 53 3.79 -15.84 9.64
C ILE A 53 3.53 -16.30 11.08
N ARG A 54 2.31 -16.07 11.57
CA ARG A 54 1.80 -16.57 12.85
C ARG A 54 0.28 -16.72 12.80
N PRO A 55 -0.32 -17.48 13.74
CA PRO A 55 -1.75 -17.39 14.01
C PRO A 55 -2.14 -15.94 14.31
N PHE A 56 -3.33 -15.56 13.85
CA PHE A 56 -3.90 -14.24 14.05
C PHE A 56 -5.35 -14.35 14.52
N GLY A 57 -5.79 -13.34 15.26
CA GLY A 57 -7.14 -13.22 15.82
C GLY A 57 -7.80 -11.90 15.43
N ARG A 58 -8.99 -11.66 15.97
CA ARG A 58 -9.72 -10.41 15.74
C ARG A 58 -8.98 -9.21 16.35
N GLU A 59 -8.36 -9.42 17.50
CA GLU A 59 -7.59 -8.46 18.29
C GLU A 59 -6.37 -7.90 17.57
N ASP A 60 -5.89 -8.58 16.52
CA ASP A 60 -4.81 -8.07 15.67
C ASP A 60 -5.28 -6.96 14.72
N PHE A 61 -6.58 -6.87 14.46
CA PHE A 61 -7.17 -5.98 13.44
C PHE A 61 -8.18 -4.99 14.02
N LEU A 62 -8.88 -5.38 15.09
CA LEU A 62 -9.94 -4.60 15.71
C LEU A 62 -9.70 -4.46 17.22
N THR A 63 -10.12 -3.33 17.77
CA THR A 63 -10.32 -3.15 19.21
C THR A 63 -11.50 -4.00 19.72
N PRO A 64 -11.65 -4.16 21.06
CA PRO A 64 -12.74 -4.96 21.64
C PRO A 64 -14.15 -4.49 21.23
N ASP A 65 -14.34 -3.18 21.08
CA ASP A 65 -15.61 -2.57 20.62
C ASP A 65 -15.86 -2.73 19.11
N GLY A 66 -14.89 -3.26 18.36
CA GLY A 66 -15.00 -3.53 16.93
C GLY A 66 -14.46 -2.42 16.03
N THR A 67 -13.86 -1.37 16.59
CA THR A 67 -13.19 -0.32 15.80
C THR A 67 -11.93 -0.89 15.13
N PRO A 68 -11.75 -0.71 13.82
CA PRO A 68 -10.53 -1.17 13.15
C PRO A 68 -9.32 -0.31 13.52
N TYR A 69 -8.19 -0.97 13.72
CA TYR A 69 -6.91 -0.27 13.75
C TYR A 69 -6.64 0.33 12.37
N THR A 70 -6.32 1.62 12.36
CA THR A 70 -6.01 2.37 11.15
C THR A 70 -4.50 2.48 11.02
N MET A 71 -3.94 1.94 9.94
CA MET A 71 -2.54 2.17 9.63
C MET A 71 -2.34 3.67 9.37
N LEU A 72 -1.53 4.31 10.20
CA LEU A 72 -1.26 5.75 10.14
C LEU A 72 0.14 6.04 10.69
N ASP A 73 1.06 6.44 9.82
CA ASP A 73 2.40 6.91 10.19
C ASP A 73 2.91 8.00 9.23
N GLU A 74 4.18 8.39 9.34
CA GLU A 74 4.83 9.38 8.45
C GLU A 74 5.65 8.71 7.32
N GLY A 75 5.52 7.39 7.14
CA GLY A 75 6.22 6.63 6.10
C GLY A 75 7.73 6.52 6.27
N HIS A 76 8.27 6.81 7.46
CA HIS A 76 9.72 6.91 7.70
C HIS A 76 10.49 5.66 7.25
N ASP A 77 9.97 4.46 7.50
CA ASP A 77 10.63 3.21 7.10
C ASP A 77 10.92 3.15 5.58
N LEU A 78 9.95 3.58 4.75
CA LEU A 78 10.10 3.64 3.30
C LEU A 78 11.06 4.76 2.89
N LEU A 79 10.90 5.94 3.49
CA LEU A 79 11.64 7.14 3.12
C LEU A 79 13.12 7.04 3.50
N GLU A 80 13.42 6.52 4.69
CA GLU A 80 14.80 6.28 5.14
C GLU A 80 15.51 5.27 4.23
N ASP A 81 14.82 4.20 3.82
CA ASP A 81 15.38 3.21 2.91
C ASP A 81 15.65 3.82 1.53
N ALA A 82 14.71 4.62 1.01
CA ALA A 82 14.88 5.36 -0.24
C ALA A 82 16.11 6.29 -0.18
N ILE A 83 16.29 7.04 0.91
CA ILE A 83 17.46 7.91 1.12
C ILE A 83 18.75 7.10 1.15
N ARG A 84 18.79 6.01 1.94
CA ARG A 84 19.97 5.14 2.08
C ARG A 84 20.41 4.55 0.74
N HIS A 85 19.45 4.29 -0.15
CA HIS A 85 19.69 3.71 -1.47
C HIS A 85 19.81 4.74 -2.60
N GLY A 86 19.86 6.04 -2.29
CA GLY A 86 20.05 7.10 -3.28
C GLY A 86 18.87 7.25 -4.24
N ARG A 87 17.63 7.10 -3.74
CA ARG A 87 16.38 7.14 -4.51
C ARG A 87 15.49 8.33 -4.12
N PRO A 88 15.94 9.58 -4.30
CA PRO A 88 15.19 10.77 -3.88
C PRO A 88 13.81 10.86 -4.54
N ARG A 89 13.65 10.31 -5.75
CA ARG A 89 12.35 10.28 -6.46
C ARG A 89 11.22 9.62 -5.66
N ILE A 90 11.53 8.65 -4.80
CA ILE A 90 10.51 8.00 -3.95
C ILE A 90 10.03 8.96 -2.86
N VAL A 91 10.96 9.73 -2.28
CA VAL A 91 10.65 10.75 -1.28
C VAL A 91 9.81 11.86 -1.93
N ASP A 92 10.26 12.39 -3.07
CA ASP A 92 9.55 13.44 -3.80
C ASP A 92 8.13 12.99 -4.20
N ALA A 93 7.99 11.74 -4.67
CA ALA A 93 6.69 11.18 -5.03
C ALA A 93 5.78 11.04 -3.80
N PHE A 94 6.28 10.49 -2.70
CA PHE A 94 5.51 10.35 -1.46
C PHE A 94 4.99 11.70 -0.97
N GLU A 95 5.85 12.72 -0.93
CA GLU A 95 5.49 14.07 -0.48
C GLU A 95 4.47 14.71 -1.41
N LYS A 96 4.67 14.61 -2.74
CA LYS A 96 3.75 15.16 -3.74
C LYS A 96 2.38 14.51 -3.68
N GLU A 97 2.32 13.19 -3.58
CA GLU A 97 1.07 12.43 -3.48
C GLU A 97 0.33 12.73 -2.17
N ALA A 98 1.06 12.79 -1.05
CA ALA A 98 0.50 13.16 0.25
C ALA A 98 -0.08 14.58 0.22
N ALA A 99 0.68 15.55 -0.31
CA ALA A 99 0.27 16.94 -0.40
C ALA A 99 -0.93 17.13 -1.34
N LEU A 100 -0.99 16.40 -2.46
CA LEU A 100 -2.11 16.45 -3.39
C LEU A 100 -3.42 16.08 -2.68
N VAL A 101 -3.48 14.90 -2.06
CA VAL A 101 -4.74 14.44 -1.42
C VAL A 101 -5.08 15.31 -0.20
N GLN A 102 -4.10 15.71 0.63
CA GLN A 102 -4.37 16.63 1.74
C GLN A 102 -5.01 17.95 1.28
N THR A 103 -4.49 18.51 0.19
CA THR A 103 -5.02 19.75 -0.38
C THR A 103 -6.47 19.56 -0.83
N LEU A 104 -6.81 18.42 -1.44
CA LEU A 104 -8.18 18.07 -1.82
C LEU A 104 -9.15 18.08 -0.62
N PHE A 105 -8.67 17.65 0.55
CA PHE A 105 -9.45 17.64 1.80
C PHE A 105 -9.30 18.93 2.64
N ALA A 106 -8.57 19.93 2.15
CA ALA A 106 -8.18 21.14 2.88
C ALA A 106 -7.55 20.83 4.26
N ARG A 107 -6.85 19.69 4.38
CA ARG A 107 -6.16 19.29 5.61
C ARG A 107 -4.83 20.03 5.70
N GLN A 108 -4.49 20.43 6.91
CA GLN A 108 -3.18 20.99 7.27
C GLN A 108 -2.45 20.02 8.22
N GLY A 109 -1.13 20.19 8.33
CA GLY A 109 -0.29 19.44 9.26
C GLY A 109 0.58 18.38 8.58
N LYS A 110 0.88 17.30 9.31
CA LYS A 110 1.86 16.30 8.87
C LYS A 110 1.39 15.49 7.67
N PRO A 111 2.29 15.11 6.75
CA PRO A 111 1.96 14.21 5.67
C PRO A 111 1.94 12.75 6.15
N TYR A 112 0.73 12.22 6.31
CA TYR A 112 0.57 10.83 6.74
C TYR A 112 0.63 9.85 5.56
N SER A 113 1.16 8.67 5.84
CA SER A 113 0.92 7.45 5.09
C SER A 113 -0.26 6.71 5.71
N PHE A 114 -1.04 6.05 4.85
CA PHE A 114 -2.14 5.16 5.23
C PHE A 114 -1.90 3.73 4.73
N GLY A 115 -0.63 3.38 4.57
CA GLY A 115 -0.15 2.07 4.16
C GLY A 115 1.25 1.81 4.74
N PRO A 116 1.73 0.56 4.71
CA PRO A 116 1.44 -0.36 3.63
C PRO A 116 0.26 -1.30 3.86
N PHE A 117 -0.14 -2.00 2.79
CA PHE A 117 -1.09 -3.11 2.85
C PHE A 117 -0.53 -4.29 3.66
N PRO A 118 -1.40 -5.13 4.24
CA PRO A 118 -2.86 -5.09 4.19
C PRO A 118 -3.46 -4.04 5.12
N LEU A 119 -4.67 -3.59 4.76
CA LEU A 119 -5.42 -2.57 5.50
C LEU A 119 -6.76 -3.11 5.95
N VAL A 120 -7.25 -2.62 7.08
CA VAL A 120 -8.60 -2.91 7.56
C VAL A 120 -9.50 -1.74 7.21
N TRP A 121 -10.53 -1.99 6.41
CA TRP A 121 -11.45 -0.96 5.97
C TRP A 121 -12.80 -1.10 6.66
N HIS A 122 -13.40 0.05 6.91
CA HIS A 122 -14.74 0.20 7.42
C HIS A 122 -15.64 0.82 6.37
N ARG A 123 -16.82 0.24 6.19
CA ARG A 123 -17.84 0.71 5.26
C ARG A 123 -18.17 2.19 5.44
N ASP A 124 -18.36 2.62 6.69
CA ASP A 124 -18.82 3.97 6.99
C ASP A 124 -17.80 5.05 6.58
N VAL A 125 -16.50 4.73 6.56
CA VAL A 125 -15.48 5.64 6.05
C VAL A 125 -15.62 5.83 4.54
N TRP A 126 -15.74 4.73 3.78
CA TRP A 126 -15.98 4.82 2.35
C TRP A 126 -17.30 5.51 2.01
N GLN A 127 -18.36 5.23 2.76
CA GLN A 127 -19.64 5.90 2.60
C GLN A 127 -19.52 7.40 2.92
N SER A 128 -18.77 7.78 3.96
CA SER A 128 -18.55 9.19 4.29
C SER A 128 -17.79 9.93 3.19
N LEU A 129 -16.80 9.28 2.55
CA LEU A 129 -16.09 9.81 1.39
C LEU A 129 -17.04 10.01 0.21
N GLU A 130 -17.86 8.99 -0.09
CA GLU A 130 -18.82 9.06 -1.19
C GLU A 130 -19.83 10.20 -1.00
N VAL A 131 -20.49 10.24 0.15
CA VAL A 131 -21.59 11.19 0.44
C VAL A 131 -21.08 12.62 0.57
N ASN A 132 -19.95 12.84 1.26
CA ASN A 132 -19.50 14.20 1.59
C ASN A 132 -18.53 14.79 0.57
N TYR A 133 -17.80 13.95 -0.19
CA TYR A 133 -16.80 14.42 -1.14
C TYR A 133 -17.18 14.16 -2.59
N LEU A 134 -17.51 12.91 -2.94
CA LEU A 134 -17.67 12.46 -4.33
C LEU A 134 -19.02 12.90 -4.94
N GLN A 135 -20.14 12.58 -4.29
CA GLN A 135 -21.47 12.91 -4.80
C GLN A 135 -21.70 14.41 -5.03
N PRO A 136 -21.31 15.32 -4.10
CA PRO A 136 -21.46 16.76 -4.32
C PRO A 136 -20.65 17.30 -5.51
N ARG A 137 -19.63 16.56 -5.95
CA ARG A 137 -18.77 16.89 -7.10
C ARG A 137 -19.13 16.09 -8.35
N SER A 138 -20.20 15.30 -8.30
CA SER A 138 -20.57 14.35 -9.36
C SER A 138 -19.41 13.43 -9.77
N MET A 139 -18.57 13.05 -8.80
CA MET A 139 -17.44 12.15 -8.98
C MET A 139 -17.79 10.73 -8.55
N THR A 140 -17.13 9.77 -9.17
CA THR A 140 -17.09 8.37 -8.76
C THR A 140 -15.76 8.02 -8.10
N PHE A 141 -15.64 6.80 -7.54
CA PHE A 141 -14.35 6.28 -7.10
C PHE A 141 -13.34 6.18 -8.25
N ALA A 142 -13.79 5.85 -9.47
CA ALA A 142 -12.91 5.84 -10.64
C ALA A 142 -12.32 7.23 -10.92
N ASP A 143 -13.15 8.28 -10.86
CA ASP A 143 -12.69 9.65 -11.06
C ASP A 143 -11.71 10.10 -9.97
N ALA A 144 -11.96 9.73 -8.71
CA ALA A 144 -11.07 10.01 -7.60
C ALA A 144 -9.70 9.34 -7.78
N ILE A 145 -9.66 8.04 -8.14
CA ILE A 145 -8.40 7.31 -8.38
C ILE A 145 -7.66 7.84 -9.61
N THR A 146 -8.38 8.25 -10.67
CA THR A 146 -7.75 8.92 -11.83
C THR A 146 -7.16 10.28 -11.46
N MET A 147 -7.83 11.04 -10.58
CA MET A 147 -7.37 12.36 -10.12
C MET A 147 -6.14 12.27 -9.21
N ALA A 148 -6.19 11.38 -8.22
CA ALA A 148 -5.11 11.12 -7.29
C ALA A 148 -5.07 9.62 -6.99
N PRO A 149 -4.05 8.89 -7.48
CA PRO A 149 -3.94 7.47 -7.18
C PRO A 149 -3.62 7.25 -5.69
N ILE A 150 -3.76 6.00 -5.25
CA ILE A 150 -3.64 5.47 -3.89
C ILE A 150 -4.94 5.63 -3.11
N GLU A 151 -5.78 4.60 -3.19
CA GLU A 151 -7.06 4.47 -2.50
C GLU A 151 -6.94 4.60 -0.98
N SER A 152 -5.83 4.15 -0.39
CA SER A 152 -5.63 4.26 1.05
C SER A 152 -5.49 5.71 1.53
N ARG A 153 -4.95 6.61 0.70
CA ARG A 153 -4.89 8.05 1.00
C ARG A 153 -6.28 8.67 1.00
N TRP A 154 -7.13 8.31 0.03
CA TRP A 154 -8.53 8.74 0.00
C TRP A 154 -9.30 8.27 1.24
N TYR A 155 -9.16 6.99 1.60
CA TYR A 155 -9.77 6.43 2.81
C TYR A 155 -9.32 7.18 4.07
N GLY A 156 -8.01 7.32 4.22
CA GLY A 156 -7.38 7.94 5.38
C GLY A 156 -7.74 9.40 5.56
N GLU A 157 -7.63 10.20 4.51
CA GLU A 157 -7.98 11.63 4.54
C GLU A 157 -9.48 11.83 4.75
N ALA A 158 -10.34 10.96 4.22
CA ALA A 158 -11.77 10.96 4.52
C ALA A 158 -12.05 10.64 6.00
N LEU A 159 -11.37 9.64 6.58
CA LEU A 159 -11.48 9.32 7.99
C LEU A 159 -11.07 10.52 8.86
N LEU A 160 -9.93 11.15 8.58
CA LEU A 160 -9.47 12.33 9.31
C LEU A 160 -10.45 13.51 9.16
N ARG A 161 -11.04 13.71 7.98
CA ARG A 161 -11.90 14.86 7.70
C ARG A 161 -13.31 14.72 8.28
N TYR A 162 -13.90 13.53 8.17
CA TYR A 162 -15.30 13.28 8.47
C TYR A 162 -15.53 12.49 9.75
N GLY A 163 -14.51 11.80 10.29
CA GLY A 163 -14.60 11.11 11.57
C GLY A 163 -15.66 10.01 11.61
N ALA A 164 -15.87 9.30 10.50
CA ALA A 164 -16.94 8.31 10.38
C ALA A 164 -16.84 7.16 11.41
N ILE A 165 -15.64 6.89 11.92
CA ILE A 165 -15.35 5.96 13.02
C ILE A 165 -14.25 6.56 13.92
N PRO A 166 -14.04 6.06 15.15
CA PRO A 166 -12.91 6.48 15.97
C PRO A 166 -11.57 6.14 15.29
N LEU A 167 -10.63 7.09 15.33
CA LEU A 167 -9.28 6.87 14.83
C LEU A 167 -8.45 6.15 15.90
N VAL A 168 -8.09 4.89 15.64
CA VAL A 168 -7.19 4.10 16.49
C VAL A 168 -5.95 3.76 15.67
N PRO A 169 -4.84 4.51 15.82
CA PRO A 169 -3.67 4.34 14.95
C PRO A 169 -2.93 3.03 15.26
N THR A 170 -2.31 2.45 14.23
CA THR A 170 -1.38 1.32 14.35
C THR A 170 -0.25 1.43 13.31
N GLN A 171 0.82 0.68 13.56
CA GLN A 171 1.90 0.44 12.59
C GLN A 171 1.47 -0.57 11.52
N ALA A 172 2.33 -0.81 10.53
CA ALA A 172 2.08 -1.81 9.49
C ALA A 172 1.74 -3.18 10.10
N LEU A 173 0.63 -3.79 9.66
CA LEU A 173 0.20 -5.12 10.12
C LEU A 173 1.10 -6.23 9.56
N PHE A 174 1.68 -6.00 8.38
CA PHE A 174 2.58 -6.92 7.69
C PHE A 174 3.92 -6.24 7.42
N LYS A 175 4.98 -7.03 7.45
CA LYS A 175 6.30 -6.59 6.97
C LYS A 175 6.31 -6.65 5.45
N VAL A 176 6.49 -5.50 4.82
CA VAL A 176 6.61 -5.42 3.36
C VAL A 176 8.07 -5.44 2.94
N TYR A 177 8.41 -6.39 2.07
CA TYR A 177 9.67 -6.42 1.35
C TYR A 177 9.42 -5.93 -0.08
N HIS A 178 9.82 -4.69 -0.35
CA HIS A 178 9.79 -4.09 -1.67
C HIS A 178 10.80 -4.74 -2.62
N TYR A 179 11.90 -5.28 -2.07
CA TYR A 179 12.97 -5.91 -2.84
C TYR A 179 13.50 -7.18 -2.18
N ALA A 180 13.95 -8.16 -2.97
CA ALA A 180 14.56 -9.39 -2.46
C ALA A 180 15.76 -9.12 -1.54
N TRP A 181 16.56 -8.11 -1.86
CA TRP A 181 17.74 -7.77 -1.08
C TRP A 181 17.40 -7.34 0.35
N GLN A 182 16.21 -6.77 0.60
CA GLN A 182 15.76 -6.39 1.95
C GLN A 182 15.55 -7.66 2.79
N CYS A 183 14.87 -8.66 2.22
CA CYS A 183 14.68 -9.97 2.84
C CYS A 183 16.04 -10.67 3.08
N ASP A 184 16.96 -10.61 2.12
CA ASP A 184 18.30 -11.17 2.27
C ASP A 184 19.15 -10.46 3.34
N GLN A 185 19.00 -9.14 3.51
CA GLN A 185 19.69 -8.40 4.56
C GLN A 185 19.19 -8.80 5.95
N ASP A 186 17.88 -8.93 6.13
CA ASP A 186 17.30 -9.37 7.40
C ASP A 186 17.75 -10.79 7.74
N ARG A 187 17.76 -11.70 6.77
CA ARG A 187 18.32 -13.06 6.93
C ARG A 187 19.79 -13.04 7.34
N LYS A 188 20.62 -12.20 6.70
CA LYS A 188 22.06 -12.07 7.03
C LYS A 188 22.29 -11.48 8.42
N ARG A 189 21.37 -10.65 8.91
CA ARG A 189 21.38 -10.10 10.28
C ARG A 189 20.80 -11.05 11.31
N GLY A 190 20.35 -12.24 10.91
CA GLY A 190 19.74 -13.23 11.79
C GLY A 190 18.30 -12.92 12.18
N VAL A 191 17.64 -11.97 11.51
CA VAL A 191 16.22 -11.67 11.73
C VAL A 191 15.39 -12.72 10.99
N GLY A 192 14.78 -13.62 11.74
CA GLY A 192 13.97 -14.71 11.21
C GLY A 192 12.47 -14.41 11.22
N THR A 193 11.69 -15.32 10.62
CA THR A 193 10.23 -15.28 10.64
C THR A 193 9.67 -15.25 12.07
N GLN A 194 10.32 -15.93 13.02
CA GLN A 194 9.89 -15.94 14.43
C GLN A 194 10.09 -14.58 15.11
N ASP A 195 11.14 -13.85 14.75
CA ASP A 195 11.36 -12.49 15.27
C ASP A 195 10.33 -11.52 14.70
N LEU A 196 10.07 -11.61 13.39
CA LEU A 196 9.07 -10.80 12.70
C LEU A 196 7.65 -11.08 13.20
N ALA A 197 7.33 -12.33 13.54
CA ALA A 197 6.02 -12.72 14.06
C ALA A 197 5.64 -12.01 15.37
N ARG A 198 6.61 -11.46 16.11
CA ARG A 198 6.35 -10.65 17.31
C ARG A 198 5.76 -9.28 16.99
N LEU A 199 5.95 -8.80 15.77
CA LEU A 199 5.59 -7.44 15.33
C LEU A 199 4.50 -7.47 14.25
N TYR A 200 4.49 -8.50 13.41
CA TYR A 200 3.65 -8.58 12.22
C TYR A 200 2.81 -9.86 12.19
N CYS A 201 1.61 -9.77 11.61
CA CYS A 201 0.77 -10.94 11.33
C CYS A 201 1.29 -11.71 10.10
N GLY A 202 1.95 -11.01 9.18
CA GLY A 202 2.44 -11.60 7.95
C GLY A 202 3.56 -10.81 7.28
N VAL A 203 3.99 -11.32 6.14
CA VAL A 203 4.98 -10.71 5.24
C VAL A 203 4.39 -10.60 3.85
N ILE A 204 4.79 -9.54 3.13
CA ILE A 204 4.53 -9.41 1.70
C ILE A 204 5.87 -9.50 0.98
N HIS A 205 5.95 -10.42 0.04
CA HIS A 205 7.05 -10.51 -0.92
C HIS A 205 6.48 -10.05 -2.25
N GLN A 206 6.74 -8.79 -2.65
CA GLN A 206 6.13 -8.28 -3.88
C GLN A 206 6.40 -9.26 -5.04
N SER A 207 5.33 -9.74 -5.65
CA SER A 207 5.38 -10.69 -6.78
C SER A 207 6.20 -10.19 -7.98
N ALA A 208 6.37 -8.87 -8.08
CA ALA A 208 7.30 -8.18 -8.95
C ALA A 208 8.59 -7.78 -8.20
N TRP A 209 9.26 -8.73 -7.56
CA TRP A 209 10.71 -8.67 -7.45
C TRP A 209 11.24 -8.58 -8.89
N GLU A 210 11.28 -7.36 -9.44
CA GLU A 210 11.50 -7.09 -10.86
C GLU A 210 12.68 -7.94 -11.32
N ARG A 211 12.53 -8.75 -12.36
CA ARG A 211 13.63 -9.48 -13.01
C ARG A 211 14.77 -8.54 -13.46
N GLU A 212 14.59 -7.22 -13.36
CA GLU A 212 15.61 -6.19 -13.57
C GLU A 212 16.33 -5.73 -12.27
N LEU A 213 15.69 -5.83 -11.10
CA LEU A 213 16.26 -5.50 -9.77
C LEU A 213 16.70 -6.74 -8.99
N ASP A 214 16.08 -7.89 -9.25
CA ASP A 214 16.47 -9.19 -8.75
C ASP A 214 17.63 -9.72 -9.58
N TRP A 215 18.82 -9.33 -9.11
CA TRP A 215 20.10 -9.95 -9.37
C TRP A 215 20.67 -9.62 -10.76
N PRO A 216 21.93 -9.18 -10.89
CA PRO A 216 22.63 -9.66 -12.05
C PRO A 216 22.85 -11.15 -11.77
N ARG A 217 22.15 -12.04 -12.49
CA ARG A 217 22.64 -13.41 -12.69
C ARG A 217 23.96 -13.24 -13.42
N GLU A 218 25.03 -12.94 -12.67
CA GLU A 218 26.40 -13.00 -13.17
C GLU A 218 26.82 -14.47 -13.21
N GLY A 219 26.03 -15.25 -13.96
CA GLY A 219 26.57 -16.32 -14.78
C GLY A 219 27.51 -15.66 -15.78
N GLY A 220 28.79 -16.01 -15.66
CA GLY A 220 29.85 -15.48 -16.50
C GLY A 220 31.18 -16.00 -15.99
N ASN A 221 31.99 -16.55 -16.90
CA ASN A 221 33.31 -17.07 -16.57
C ASN A 221 34.18 -16.01 -15.86
N TRP A 222 35.16 -16.48 -15.09
CA TRP A 222 36.09 -15.69 -14.25
C TRP A 222 36.65 -14.45 -14.96
N LEU A 223 36.90 -14.55 -16.27
CA LEU A 223 37.37 -13.45 -17.13
C LEU A 223 36.39 -12.27 -17.19
N SER A 224 35.08 -12.54 -17.21
CA SER A 224 34.06 -11.48 -17.20
C SER A 224 34.00 -10.72 -15.87
N ARG A 225 34.35 -11.39 -14.76
CA ARG A 225 34.43 -10.78 -13.42
C ARG A 225 35.68 -9.90 -13.29
N LEU A 226 36.79 -10.32 -13.90
CA LEU A 226 38.04 -9.57 -13.92
C LEU A 226 37.95 -8.31 -14.80
N GLY A 227 37.38 -8.42 -16.00
CA GLY A 227 37.17 -7.28 -16.89
C GLY A 227 36.29 -6.18 -16.29
N ARG A 228 35.30 -6.57 -15.48
CA ARG A 228 34.42 -5.62 -14.75
C ARG A 228 35.12 -4.93 -13.59
N ARG A 229 36.01 -5.62 -12.87
CA ARG A 229 36.85 -5.00 -11.81
C ARG A 229 37.80 -3.94 -12.39
N ILE A 230 38.35 -4.19 -13.57
CA ILE A 230 39.22 -3.25 -14.29
C ILE A 230 38.42 -2.02 -14.76
N ARG A 231 37.20 -2.23 -15.30
CA ARG A 231 36.32 -1.13 -15.71
C ARG A 231 35.89 -0.23 -14.55
N ARG A 232 35.68 -0.79 -13.35
CA ARG A 232 35.40 -0.02 -12.11
C ARG A 232 36.60 0.79 -11.58
N LYS A 233 37.85 0.39 -11.89
CA LYS A 233 39.05 1.16 -11.54
C LYS A 233 39.35 2.27 -12.55
N LEU A 234 39.00 2.07 -13.82
CA LEU A 234 39.25 3.05 -14.88
C LEU A 234 38.15 4.11 -15.00
N GLY A 235 36.90 3.82 -14.62
CA GLY A 235 35.81 4.80 -14.59
C GLY A 235 35.77 5.70 -13.34
N ARG A 236 36.91 5.87 -12.67
CA ARG A 236 37.07 6.68 -11.45
C ARG A 236 38.26 7.64 -11.55
N ILE A 237 38.49 8.14 -12.77
CA ILE A 237 39.22 9.38 -13.09
C ILE A 237 38.23 10.27 -13.83
#